data_AF-A0A6L6QMU7-F1
#
_entry.id   AF-A0A6L6QMU7-F1
#
_cell.length_a   1.000
_cell.length_b   1.000
_cell.length_c   1.000
_cell.angle_alpha   90.00
_cell.angle_beta   90.00
_cell.angle_gamma   90.00
#
_symmetry.space_group_name_H-M   'P 1'
#
loop_
_entity.id
_entity.type
_entity.pdbx_description
1 polymer ?
#
loop_
_entity_poly.entity_id
_entity_poly.type
_entity_poly.pdbx_seq_one_letter_code
_entity_poly.pdbx_strand_id
1 'polypeptide(L)'
;MGFSLLSMPAWAADKGSADEAVAMVKKAAAMIKAEGKEKAFAAFADAGNKDFHDRDLYVFVYDLNGVNLAHGNNPKMVGKNLLELKDQEGKPLIRQMVDVAKTKGKGWVDYKWPNPVTKAIEAKSSYVEKVDDMLVGSGIYK
;
A
#
# COMPACT_ATOMS: atom_id res chain seq x y z
N MET A 1 -31.80 -3.42 -35.37
CA MET A 1 -31.52 -3.35 -33.92
C MET A 1 -30.06 -2.96 -33.74
N GLY A 2 -29.78 -1.72 -33.33
CA GLY A 2 -28.43 -1.22 -33.11
C GLY A 2 -27.88 -1.71 -31.77
N PHE A 3 -26.67 -2.28 -31.79
CA PHE A 3 -25.89 -2.53 -30.59
C PHE A 3 -25.33 -1.20 -30.06
N SER A 4 -25.89 -0.70 -28.97
CA SER A 4 -25.28 0.38 -28.20
C SER A 4 -24.13 -0.21 -27.38
N LEU A 5 -22.90 -0.08 -27.88
CA LEU A 5 -21.70 -0.24 -27.07
C LEU A 5 -21.60 0.99 -26.16
N LEU A 6 -21.91 0.80 -24.88
CA LEU A 6 -21.57 1.77 -23.84
C LEU A 6 -20.04 1.79 -23.72
N SER A 7 -19.39 2.78 -24.33
CA SER A 7 -18.01 3.14 -24.02
C SER A 7 -17.94 3.56 -22.56
N MET A 8 -17.39 2.70 -21.71
CA MET A 8 -16.94 3.12 -20.39
C MET A 8 -15.76 4.10 -20.55
N PRO A 9 -15.72 5.21 -19.80
CA PRO A 9 -14.62 6.16 -19.90
C PRO A 9 -13.32 5.48 -19.45
N ALA A 10 -12.25 5.69 -20.21
CA ALA A 10 -10.93 5.06 -20.08
C ALA A 10 -10.18 5.35 -18.76
N TRP A 11 -10.79 6.04 -17.79
CA TRP A 11 -10.14 6.39 -16.52
C TRP A 11 -9.90 5.21 -15.57
N ALA A 12 -10.58 4.08 -15.75
CA ALA A 12 -10.37 2.90 -14.92
C ALA A 12 -9.05 2.16 -15.24
N ALA A 13 -8.43 2.42 -16.41
CA ALA A 13 -7.21 1.73 -16.81
C ALA A 13 -5.94 2.30 -16.13
N ASP A 14 -5.97 3.56 -15.68
CA ASP A 14 -4.77 4.26 -15.21
C ASP A 14 -4.48 4.12 -13.70
N LYS A 15 -5.45 3.67 -12.89
CA LYS A 15 -5.30 3.47 -11.45
C LYS A 15 -5.53 2.01 -11.04
N GLY A 16 -4.83 1.57 -10.01
CA GLY A 16 -5.04 0.29 -9.37
C GLY A 16 -6.41 0.19 -8.71
N SER A 17 -6.96 -1.03 -8.74
CA SER A 17 -8.22 -1.38 -8.11
C SER A 17 -8.03 -1.95 -6.70
N ALA A 18 -9.11 -1.97 -5.92
CA ALA A 18 -9.09 -2.50 -4.57
C ALA A 18 -8.68 -3.98 -4.54
N ASP A 19 -9.15 -4.77 -5.51
CA ASP A 19 -8.83 -6.19 -5.62
C ASP A 19 -7.35 -6.41 -5.96
N GLU A 20 -6.77 -5.60 -6.83
CA GLU A 20 -5.34 -5.63 -7.15
C GLU A 20 -4.48 -5.25 -5.93
N ALA A 21 -4.88 -4.25 -5.15
CA ALA A 21 -4.18 -3.89 -3.92
C ALA A 21 -4.18 -5.05 -2.90
N VAL A 22 -5.33 -5.71 -2.71
CA VAL A 22 -5.44 -6.89 -1.83
C VAL A 22 -4.59 -8.05 -2.35
N ALA A 23 -4.63 -8.31 -3.66
CA ALA A 23 -3.84 -9.37 -4.28
C ALA A 23 -2.33 -9.10 -4.09
N MET A 24 -1.89 -7.86 -4.27
CA MET A 24 -0.50 -7.44 -4.06
C MET A 24 -0.06 -7.63 -2.61
N VAL A 25 -0.89 -7.26 -1.62
CA VAL A 25 -0.57 -7.49 -0.20
C VAL A 25 -0.47 -8.98 0.13
N LYS A 26 -1.38 -9.81 -0.39
CA LYS A 26 -1.31 -11.27 -0.20
C LYS A 26 -0.06 -11.87 -0.83
N LYS A 27 0.30 -11.43 -2.03
CA LYS A 27 1.52 -11.86 -2.72
C LYS A 27 2.77 -11.46 -1.92
N ALA A 28 2.80 -10.24 -1.41
CA ALA A 28 3.90 -9.74 -0.59
C ALA A 28 4.01 -10.53 0.73
N ALA A 29 2.89 -10.78 1.41
CA ALA A 29 2.85 -11.60 2.62
C ALA A 29 3.34 -13.04 2.36
N ALA A 30 2.98 -13.63 1.22
CA ALA A 30 3.47 -14.95 0.83
C ALA A 30 4.99 -14.95 0.58
N MET A 31 5.51 -13.93 -0.11
CA MET A 31 6.95 -13.80 -0.38
C MET A 31 7.75 -13.66 0.93
N ILE A 32 7.27 -12.85 1.89
CA ILE A 32 7.93 -12.73 3.21
C ILE A 32 8.05 -14.09 3.89
N LYS A 33 7.00 -14.92 3.84
CA LYS A 33 6.98 -16.25 4.47
C LYS A 33 7.84 -17.27 3.73
N ALA A 34 7.88 -17.22 2.40
CA ALA A 34 8.58 -18.19 1.57
C ALA A 34 10.08 -17.89 1.44
N GLU A 35 10.45 -16.62 1.28
CA GLU A 35 11.81 -16.20 0.91
C GLU A 35 12.52 -15.41 2.01
N GLY A 36 11.80 -15.03 3.07
CA GLY A 36 12.34 -14.25 4.17
C GLY A 36 12.30 -12.74 3.93
N LYS A 37 12.46 -11.99 5.02
CA LYS A 37 12.31 -10.53 5.05
C LYS A 37 13.29 -9.80 4.13
N GLU A 38 14.54 -10.23 4.09
CA GLU A 38 15.59 -9.56 3.31
C GLU A 38 15.29 -9.56 1.81
N LYS A 39 15.02 -10.73 1.23
CA LYS A 39 14.66 -10.87 -0.20
C LYS A 39 13.35 -10.16 -0.52
N ALA A 40 12.34 -10.33 0.32
CA ALA A 40 11.05 -9.70 0.13
C ALA A 40 11.14 -8.17 0.14
N PHE A 41 11.86 -7.58 1.11
CA PHE A 41 11.98 -6.12 1.23
C PHE A 41 12.79 -5.51 0.09
N ALA A 42 13.83 -6.21 -0.39
CA ALA A 42 14.56 -5.80 -1.59
C ALA A 42 13.63 -5.78 -2.82
N ALA A 43 12.79 -6.81 -3.00
CA ALA A 43 11.83 -6.88 -4.08
C ALA A 43 10.75 -5.78 -3.98
N PHE A 44 10.29 -5.44 -2.77
CA PHE A 44 9.31 -4.37 -2.57
C PHE A 44 9.89 -2.98 -2.77
N ALA A 45 11.18 -2.79 -2.53
CA ALA A 45 11.87 -1.53 -2.72
C ALA A 45 12.22 -1.25 -4.20
N ASP A 46 12.21 -2.27 -5.04
CA ASP A 46 12.46 -2.14 -6.47
C ASP A 46 11.21 -1.62 -7.22
N ALA A 47 11.23 -0.36 -7.64
CA ALA A 47 10.16 0.23 -8.43
C ALA A 47 10.01 -0.35 -9.85
N GLY A 48 11.03 -1.09 -10.33
CA GLY A 48 10.96 -1.85 -11.58
C GLY A 48 10.18 -3.16 -11.44
N ASN A 49 9.98 -3.65 -10.22
CA ASN A 49 9.31 -4.92 -9.97
C ASN A 49 7.78 -4.78 -10.06
N LYS A 50 7.23 -5.16 -11.21
CA LYS A 50 5.79 -5.05 -11.51
C LYS A 50 4.89 -5.93 -10.65
N ASP A 51 5.45 -6.87 -9.91
CA ASP A 51 4.69 -7.67 -8.95
C ASP A 51 4.32 -6.90 -7.68
N PHE A 52 5.12 -5.88 -7.33
CA PHE A 52 4.97 -5.10 -6.09
C PHE A 52 4.94 -3.59 -6.33
N HIS A 53 4.98 -3.17 -7.60
CA HIS A 53 4.83 -1.81 -8.06
C HIS A 53 4.11 -1.78 -9.42
N ASP A 54 2.82 -1.47 -9.43
CA ASP A 54 2.01 -1.34 -10.65
C ASP A 54 1.21 -0.04 -10.60
N ARG A 55 1.36 0.82 -11.62
CA ARG A 55 0.73 2.15 -11.70
C ARG A 55 0.92 2.95 -10.40
N ASP A 56 -0.13 3.08 -9.59
CA ASP A 56 -0.15 3.78 -8.30
C ASP A 56 -0.12 2.84 -7.07
N LEU A 57 -0.17 1.53 -7.30
CA LEU A 57 -0.03 0.48 -6.29
C LEU A 57 1.45 0.24 -6.00
N TYR A 58 1.78 0.20 -4.72
CA TYR A 58 3.10 -0.18 -4.24
C TYR A 58 3.01 -0.78 -2.84
N VAL A 59 3.89 -1.72 -2.55
CA VAL A 59 3.98 -2.33 -1.22
C VAL A 59 4.71 -1.40 -0.26
N PHE A 60 4.21 -1.33 0.97
CA PHE A 60 4.91 -0.78 2.12
C PHE A 60 4.82 -1.76 3.30
N VAL A 61 5.84 -1.75 4.15
CA VAL A 61 5.93 -2.61 5.33
C VAL A 61 6.31 -1.77 6.54
N TYR A 62 5.61 -1.97 7.65
CA TYR A 62 5.95 -1.38 8.94
C TYR A 62 6.06 -2.48 10.00
N ASP A 63 6.94 -2.30 10.98
CA ASP A 63 6.82 -3.04 12.22
C ASP A 63 5.60 -2.56 13.03
N LEU A 64 5.23 -3.31 14.06
CA LEU A 64 4.10 -2.97 14.93
C LEU A 64 4.38 -1.82 15.92
N ASN A 65 5.54 -1.16 15.82
CA ASN A 65 5.91 0.07 16.54
C ASN A 65 5.93 1.31 15.61
N GLY A 66 5.60 1.14 14.33
CA GLY A 66 5.52 2.21 13.34
C GLY A 66 6.84 2.51 12.62
N VAL A 67 7.87 1.68 12.75
CA VAL A 67 9.10 1.79 11.96
C VAL A 67 8.85 1.27 10.55
N ASN A 68 9.11 2.08 9.53
CA ASN A 68 9.01 1.64 8.14
C ASN A 68 10.18 0.70 7.80
N LEU A 69 9.88 -0.50 7.34
CA LEU A 69 10.86 -1.53 7.01
C LEU A 69 11.13 -1.63 5.50
N ALA A 70 10.11 -1.33 4.70
CA ALA A 70 10.20 -1.26 3.24
C ALA A 70 9.15 -0.30 2.69
N HIS A 71 9.44 0.36 1.58
CA HIS A 71 8.50 1.26 0.92
C HIS A 71 8.81 1.38 -0.59
N GLY A 72 7.93 0.84 -1.44
CA GLY A 72 8.18 0.73 -2.89
C GLY A 72 8.14 2.02 -3.70
N ASN A 73 7.63 3.11 -3.10
CA ASN A 73 7.62 4.44 -3.71
C ASN A 73 8.53 5.49 -3.02
N ASN A 74 8.78 5.39 -1.71
CA ASN A 74 9.51 6.42 -0.97
C ASN A 74 10.58 5.81 -0.05
N PRO A 75 11.77 5.50 -0.58
CA PRO A 75 12.84 4.87 0.18
C PRO A 75 13.34 5.72 1.35
N LYS A 76 13.10 7.05 1.33
CA LYS A 76 13.49 7.96 2.42
C LYS A 76 12.69 7.75 3.71
N MET A 77 11.62 6.95 3.67
CA MET A 77 10.83 6.57 4.86
C MET A 77 11.44 5.38 5.61
N VAL A 78 12.18 4.52 4.92
CA VAL A 78 12.75 3.29 5.50
C VAL A 78 13.66 3.62 6.68
N GLY A 79 13.51 2.87 7.78
CA GLY A 79 14.25 3.03 9.03
C GLY A 79 13.69 4.11 9.97
N LYS A 80 12.69 4.89 9.56
CA LYS A 80 12.08 5.92 10.42
C LYS A 80 10.88 5.38 11.17
N ASN A 81 10.76 5.77 12.44
CA ASN A 81 9.50 5.63 13.16
C ASN A 81 8.54 6.73 12.71
N LEU A 82 7.42 6.31 12.11
CA LEU A 82 6.39 7.18 11.56
C LEU A 82 5.04 7.00 12.27
N LEU A 83 5.04 6.43 13.48
CA LEU A 83 3.81 6.17 14.25
C LEU A 83 2.99 7.46 14.48
N GLU A 84 3.68 8.57 14.73
CA GLU A 84 3.09 9.89 14.94
C GLU A 84 2.94 10.70 13.65
N LEU A 85 3.29 10.13 12.49
CA LEU A 85 3.09 10.81 11.21
C LEU A 85 1.60 11.05 11.01
N LYS A 86 1.25 12.30 10.71
CA LYS A 86 -0.10 12.71 10.36
C LYS A 86 -0.16 13.04 8.88
N ASP A 87 -1.29 12.70 8.25
CA ASP A 87 -1.60 13.25 6.93
C ASP A 87 -1.96 14.75 7.00
N GLN A 88 -2.28 15.33 5.85
CA GLN A 88 -2.63 16.75 5.73
C GLN A 88 -3.88 17.15 6.55
N GLU A 89 -4.75 16.19 6.89
CA GLU A 89 -5.95 16.41 7.70
C GLU A 89 -5.72 16.09 9.19
N GLY A 90 -4.47 15.82 9.58
CA GLY A 90 -4.11 15.54 10.98
C GLY A 90 -4.32 14.09 11.41
N LYS A 91 -4.64 13.18 10.47
CA LYS A 91 -4.93 11.77 10.77
C LYS A 91 -3.65 10.97 11.00
N PRO A 92 -3.48 10.28 12.15
CA PRO A 92 -2.29 9.49 12.44
C PRO A 92 -2.34 8.14 11.71
N LEU A 93 -2.12 8.16 10.39
CA LEU A 93 -2.37 7.02 9.50
C LEU A 93 -1.62 5.74 9.90
N ILE A 94 -0.36 5.84 10.30
CA ILE A 94 0.47 4.66 10.61
C ILE A 94 0.01 4.02 11.91
N ARG A 95 -0.31 4.82 12.93
CA ARG A 95 -0.91 4.34 14.17
C ARG A 95 -2.21 3.58 13.90
N GLN A 96 -3.10 4.12 13.05
CA GLN A 96 -4.34 3.43 12.71
C GLN A 96 -4.11 2.11 11.96
N MET A 97 -3.13 2.05 11.04
CA MET A 97 -2.75 0.80 10.37
C MET A 97 -2.22 -0.23 11.36
N VAL A 98 -1.36 0.19 12.29
CA VAL A 98 -0.84 -0.67 13.36
C VAL A 98 -1.98 -1.18 14.25
N ASP A 99 -2.93 -0.33 14.62
CA ASP A 99 -4.08 -0.71 15.43
C ASP A 99 -4.97 -1.73 14.71
N VAL A 100 -5.23 -1.54 13.41
CA VAL A 100 -5.96 -2.51 12.58
C VAL A 100 -5.22 -3.84 12.52
N ALA A 101 -3.91 -3.82 12.27
CA ALA A 101 -3.09 -5.03 12.21
C ALA A 101 -3.07 -5.77 13.57
N LYS A 102 -2.97 -5.06 14.69
CA LYS A 102 -2.95 -5.66 16.04
C LYS A 102 -4.30 -6.22 16.47
N THR A 103 -5.39 -5.53 16.17
CA THR A 103 -6.72 -5.86 16.72
C THR A 103 -7.55 -6.75 15.79
N LYS A 104 -7.46 -6.54 14.48
CA LYS A 104 -8.28 -7.25 13.48
C LYS A 104 -7.45 -8.19 12.61
N GLY A 105 -6.13 -8.07 12.64
CA GLY A 105 -5.22 -8.79 11.74
C GLY A 105 -5.17 -8.20 10.32
N LYS A 106 -6.26 -7.59 9.83
CA LYS A 106 -6.32 -6.95 8.51
C LYS A 106 -7.45 -5.93 8.41
N GLY A 107 -7.36 -5.04 7.43
CA GLY A 107 -8.44 -4.11 7.11
C GLY A 107 -8.01 -2.95 6.22
N TRP A 108 -8.96 -2.09 5.88
CA TRP A 108 -8.73 -0.87 5.11
C TRP A 108 -8.58 0.35 6.01
N VAL A 109 -7.68 1.26 5.64
CA VAL A 109 -7.47 2.55 6.31
C VAL A 109 -7.44 3.65 5.25
N ASP A 110 -8.36 4.59 5.33
CA ASP A 110 -8.41 5.78 4.48
C ASP A 110 -7.54 6.92 5.03
N TYR A 111 -6.91 7.73 4.19
CA TYR A 111 -6.11 8.91 4.57
C TYR A 111 -5.79 9.76 3.34
N LYS A 112 -5.16 10.91 3.52
CA LYS A 112 -4.61 11.72 2.42
C LYS A 112 -3.14 11.44 2.19
N TRP A 113 -2.72 11.27 0.94
CA TRP A 113 -1.32 10.96 0.63
C TRP A 113 -0.89 11.50 -0.73
N PRO A 114 0.41 11.85 -0.92
CA PRO A 114 0.93 12.17 -2.23
C PRO A 114 0.77 10.98 -3.19
N ASN A 115 0.14 11.21 -4.34
CA ASN A 115 0.06 10.24 -5.42
C ASN A 115 1.42 10.17 -6.15
N PRO A 116 2.01 8.98 -6.34
CA PRO A 116 3.32 8.85 -6.97
C PRO A 116 3.33 9.28 -8.44
N VAL A 117 2.19 9.21 -9.12
CA VAL A 117 2.02 9.56 -10.54
C VAL A 117 1.70 11.04 -10.69
N THR A 118 0.62 11.52 -10.05
CA THR A 118 0.13 12.91 -10.24
C THR A 118 0.86 13.94 -9.38
N LYS A 119 1.57 13.50 -8.34
CA LYS A 119 2.22 14.33 -7.30
C LYS A 119 1.27 15.16 -6.44
N ALA A 120 -0.04 15.11 -6.70
CA ALA A 120 -1.05 15.77 -5.88
C ALA A 120 -1.29 15.01 -4.57
N ILE A 121 -1.77 15.71 -3.55
CA ILE A 121 -2.31 15.07 -2.36
C ILE A 121 -3.72 14.60 -2.67
N GLU A 122 -3.94 13.29 -2.62
CA GLU A 122 -5.21 12.64 -2.98
C GLU A 122 -5.71 11.77 -1.83
N ALA A 123 -7.00 11.42 -1.88
CA ALA A 123 -7.53 10.42 -0.95
C ALA A 123 -6.99 9.04 -1.33
N LYS A 124 -6.43 8.33 -0.35
CA LYS A 124 -5.94 6.97 -0.49
C LYS A 124 -6.66 6.05 0.48
N SER A 125 -6.96 4.84 0.04
CA SER A 125 -7.39 3.75 0.92
C SER A 125 -6.39 2.62 0.82
N SER A 126 -5.77 2.23 1.93
CA SER A 126 -4.80 1.14 1.96
C SER A 126 -5.33 -0.05 2.71
N TYR A 127 -5.26 -1.22 2.07
CA TYR A 127 -5.44 -2.50 2.72
C TYR A 127 -4.14 -2.86 3.44
N VAL A 128 -4.27 -3.25 4.71
CA VAL A 128 -3.15 -3.73 5.53
C VAL A 128 -3.45 -5.11 6.07
N GLU A 129 -2.43 -5.94 6.17
CA GLU A 129 -2.50 -7.28 6.75
C GLU A 129 -1.28 -7.53 7.64
N LYS A 130 -1.53 -8.08 8.83
CA LYS A 130 -0.50 -8.47 9.78
C LYS A 130 0.24 -9.71 9.27
N VAL A 131 1.55 -9.63 9.23
CA VAL A 131 2.47 -10.72 8.90
C VAL A 131 3.52 -10.78 10.00
N ASP A 132 3.42 -11.79 10.86
CA ASP A 132 4.23 -11.93 12.07
C ASP A 132 4.17 -10.65 12.94
N ASP A 133 5.32 -10.05 13.25
CA ASP A 133 5.44 -8.80 14.03
C ASP A 133 5.45 -7.54 13.16
N MET A 134 4.87 -7.61 11.96
CA MET A 134 4.85 -6.53 10.97
C MET A 134 3.46 -6.41 10.35
N LEU A 135 3.22 -5.31 9.67
CA LEU A 135 2.11 -5.14 8.75
C LEU A 135 2.65 -4.90 7.34
N VAL A 136 1.95 -5.46 6.36
CA VAL A 136 2.18 -5.23 4.93
C VAL A 136 0.96 -4.53 4.38
N GLY A 137 1.15 -3.53 3.53
CA GLY A 137 0.05 -2.81 2.92
C GLY A 137 0.32 -2.35 1.50
N SER A 138 -0.78 -2.12 0.80
CA SER A 138 -0.86 -1.47 -0.51
C SER A 138 -2.23 -0.79 -0.59
N GLY A 139 -2.39 0.21 -1.46
CA GLY A 139 -3.61 0.99 -1.49
C GLY A 139 -3.84 1.74 -2.78
N ILE A 140 -5.10 2.11 -2.97
CA ILE A 140 -5.64 2.77 -4.16
C ILE A 140 -5.86 4.25 -3.90
N TYR A 141 -5.64 5.06 -4.93
CA TYR A 141 -5.98 6.47 -4.91
C TYR A 141 -7.39 6.69 -5.51
N LYS A 142 -8.17 7.57 -4.88
CA LYS A 142 -9.55 7.92 -5.28
C LYS A 142 -9.50 9.17 -6.15
#